data_AF-A0A7L2IQF6-F1
#
_entry.id   AF-A0A7L2IQF6-F1
#
_cell.length_a   1.000
_cell.length_b   1.000
_cell.length_c   1.000
_cell.angle_alpha   90.00
_cell.angle_beta   90.00
_cell.angle_gamma   90.00
#
_symmetry.space_group_name_H-M   'P 1'
#
loop_
_entity.id
_entity.type
_entity.pdbx_description
1 polymer ?
#
loop_
_entity_poly.entity_id
_entity_poly.type
_entity_poly.pdbx_seq_one_letter_code
_entity_poly.pdbx_strand_id
1 'polypeptide(L)'
;SVLSILTSPPEKAIGLLYLLLALTFIFFTAVTIVNLQRVSSAWAALEEAQMKTKSIHTAAWHNLSEVHQALGEVKMNVFHLPVSQEVEKVQREAAEGKEEHRKELEDRIRALEEQDLLKPLLQQLEEMKQEQNHSLVAFNEALEAMHNLSGILCTRCPPGWLQFARTCYYFSTTPKSWMQAKDSCAELNAHLVIVDSEQENKFLANQIMENRVFWLGLADSHREGEWQWLGGAPLALA
;
A
#
# COMPACT_ATOMS: atom_id res chain seq x y z
N SER A 1 -11.76 -34.35 28.16
CA SER A 1 -12.99 -33.59 27.86
C SER A 1 -12.83 -32.58 26.73
N VAL A 2 -12.03 -32.88 25.68
CA VAL A 2 -11.79 -31.98 24.53
C VAL A 2 -12.64 -32.41 23.30
N LEU A 3 -13.19 -33.63 23.32
CA LEU A 3 -13.94 -34.21 22.21
C LEU A 3 -15.37 -33.68 22.05
N SER A 4 -15.90 -32.91 23.00
CA SER A 4 -17.27 -32.36 22.95
C SER A 4 -17.39 -31.04 22.18
N ILE A 5 -16.28 -30.46 21.71
CA ILE A 5 -16.28 -29.19 20.96
C ILE A 5 -16.41 -29.43 19.44
N LEU A 6 -16.17 -30.65 18.96
CA LEU A 6 -16.18 -31.01 17.53
C LEU A 6 -17.57 -31.34 16.94
N THR A 7 -18.66 -31.15 17.70
CA THR A 7 -20.03 -31.45 17.24
C THR A 7 -20.84 -30.20 16.87
N SER A 8 -20.17 -29.07 16.60
CA SER A 8 -20.81 -27.85 16.11
C SER A 8 -21.06 -27.93 14.59
N PRO A 9 -22.28 -27.68 14.07
CA PRO A 9 -22.56 -27.70 12.64
C PRO A 9 -21.66 -26.71 11.86
N PRO A 10 -21.27 -27.04 10.62
CA PRO A 10 -20.28 -26.28 9.83
C PRO A 10 -20.67 -24.81 9.65
N GLU A 11 -21.95 -24.48 9.65
CA GLU A 11 -22.48 -23.12 9.57
C GLU A 11 -22.04 -22.22 10.73
N LYS A 12 -21.94 -22.77 11.95
CA LYS A 12 -21.48 -22.01 13.12
C LYS A 12 -19.98 -21.71 13.06
N ALA A 13 -19.19 -22.63 12.53
CA ALA A 13 -17.74 -22.44 12.35
C ALA A 13 -17.45 -21.36 11.31
N ILE A 14 -18.21 -21.35 10.20
CA ILE A 14 -18.14 -20.32 9.17
C ILE A 14 -18.56 -18.96 9.74
N GLY A 15 -19.66 -18.89 10.52
CA GLY A 15 -20.09 -17.67 11.18
C GLY A 15 -19.04 -17.11 12.16
N LEU A 16 -18.38 -17.98 12.93
CA LEU A 16 -17.29 -17.59 13.83
C LEU A 16 -16.06 -17.07 13.06
N LEU A 17 -15.73 -17.68 11.92
CA LEU A 17 -14.63 -17.21 11.06
C LEU A 17 -14.91 -15.80 10.53
N TYR A 18 -16.12 -15.55 10.01
CA TYR A 18 -16.51 -14.21 9.54
C TYR A 18 -16.52 -13.18 10.66
N LEU A 19 -16.97 -13.57 11.86
CA LEU A 19 -16.93 -12.69 13.03
C LEU A 19 -15.48 -12.34 13.40
N LEU A 20 -14.57 -13.31 13.41
CA LEU A 20 -13.15 -13.07 13.70
C LEU A 20 -12.50 -12.17 12.65
N LEU A 21 -12.77 -12.40 11.35
CA LEU A 21 -12.28 -11.56 10.26
C LEU A 21 -12.82 -10.13 10.34
N ALA A 22 -14.10 -9.96 10.70
CA ALA A 22 -14.69 -8.64 10.89
C ALA A 22 -14.03 -7.92 12.09
N LEU A 23 -13.80 -8.62 13.20
CA LEU A 23 -13.15 -8.04 14.38
C LEU A 23 -11.70 -7.66 14.11
N THR A 24 -10.93 -8.47 13.37
CA THR A 24 -9.55 -8.12 13.01
C THR A 24 -9.49 -6.95 12.04
N PHE A 25 -10.42 -6.87 11.08
CA PHE A 25 -10.53 -5.72 10.18
C PHE A 25 -10.88 -4.43 10.93
N ILE A 26 -11.86 -4.48 11.84
CA ILE A 26 -12.23 -3.34 12.70
C ILE A 26 -11.04 -2.91 13.57
N PHE A 27 -10.31 -3.85 14.16
CA PHE A 27 -9.13 -3.54 14.96
C PHE A 27 -8.02 -2.89 14.12
N PHE A 28 -7.71 -3.46 12.95
CA PHE A 28 -6.68 -2.92 12.06
C PHE A 28 -7.05 -1.52 11.57
N THR A 29 -8.30 -1.30 11.15
CA THR A 29 -8.79 0.03 10.74
C THR A 29 -8.76 1.04 11.88
N ALA A 30 -9.10 0.64 13.11
CA ALA A 30 -8.97 1.53 14.27
C ALA A 30 -7.50 1.90 14.55
N VAL A 31 -6.58 0.94 14.49
CA VAL A 31 -5.14 1.18 14.68
C VAL A 31 -4.58 2.10 13.59
N THR A 32 -4.95 1.89 12.32
CA THR A 32 -4.49 2.76 11.23
C THR A 32 -5.04 4.18 11.35
N ILE A 33 -6.31 4.35 11.73
CA ILE A 33 -6.91 5.67 11.98
C ILE A 33 -6.18 6.41 13.11
N VAL A 34 -5.93 5.75 14.25
CA VAL A 34 -5.20 6.36 15.37
C VAL A 34 -3.78 6.72 14.97
N ASN A 35 -3.09 5.87 14.23
CA ASN A 35 -1.74 6.16 13.73
C ASN A 35 -1.74 7.34 12.74
N LEU A 36 -2.70 7.41 11.81
CA LEU A 36 -2.86 8.54 10.89
C LEU A 36 -3.12 9.85 11.62
N GLN A 37 -3.99 9.83 12.64
CA GLN A 37 -4.27 11.01 13.47
C GLN A 37 -3.03 11.48 14.23
N ARG A 38 -2.25 10.55 14.81
CA ARG A 38 -0.99 10.88 15.50
C ARG A 38 0.02 11.52 14.55
N VAL A 39 0.23 10.91 13.38
CA VAL A 39 1.14 11.44 12.37
C VAL A 39 0.69 12.84 11.91
N SER A 40 -0.60 13.04 11.67
CA SER A 40 -1.14 14.36 11.32
C SER A 40 -0.90 15.41 12.41
N SER A 41 -1.15 15.09 13.69
CA SER A 41 -0.90 16.01 14.80
C SER A 41 0.59 16.32 14.99
N ALA A 42 1.46 15.32 14.81
CA ALA A 42 2.90 15.49 14.90
C ALA A 42 3.43 16.36 13.76
N TRP A 43 2.87 16.19 12.56
CA TRP A 43 3.21 16.98 11.38
C TRP A 43 2.79 18.45 11.56
N ALA A 44 1.59 18.70 12.08
CA ALA A 44 1.12 20.05 12.41
C ALA A 44 2.01 20.74 13.47
N ALA A 45 2.38 20.01 14.54
CA ALA A 45 3.28 20.53 15.57
C ALA A 45 4.70 20.82 15.03
N LEU A 46 5.20 19.99 14.12
CA LEU A 46 6.48 20.21 13.46
C LEU A 46 6.46 21.47 12.60
N GLU A 47 5.36 21.71 11.87
CA GLU A 47 5.23 22.89 11.01
C GLU A 47 5.12 24.19 11.82
N GLU A 48 4.39 24.17 12.95
CA GLU A 48 4.35 25.30 13.89
C GLU A 48 5.74 25.60 14.47
N ALA A 49 6.49 24.56 14.88
CA ALA A 49 7.85 24.72 15.39
C ALA A 49 8.80 25.29 14.32
N GLN A 50 8.70 24.81 13.07
CA GLN A 50 9.47 25.33 11.94
C GLN A 50 9.17 26.80 11.65
N MET A 51 7.90 27.20 11.66
CA MET A 51 7.50 28.60 11.43
C MET A 51 8.01 29.53 12.54
N LYS A 52 7.97 29.08 13.80
CA LYS A 52 8.51 29.84 14.94
C LYS A 52 10.02 30.04 14.83
N THR A 53 10.77 29.01 14.44
CA THR A 53 12.22 29.10 14.22
C THR A 53 12.58 30.05 13.08
N LYS A 54 11.87 29.98 11.94
CA LYS A 54 12.08 30.91 10.81
C LYS A 54 11.78 32.37 11.19
N SER A 55 10.74 32.62 11.99
CA SER A 55 10.38 33.96 12.49
C SER A 55 11.40 34.53 13.48
N ILE A 56 11.90 33.71 14.41
CA ILE A 56 12.94 34.12 15.36
C ILE A 56 14.24 34.46 14.62
N HIS A 57 14.64 33.65 13.63
CA HIS A 57 15.86 33.90 12.85
C HIS A 57 15.77 35.18 12.01
N THR A 58 14.60 35.47 11.41
CA THR A 58 14.39 36.71 10.65
C THR A 58 14.37 37.94 11.55
N ALA A 59 13.76 37.88 12.73
CA ALA A 59 13.78 38.97 13.70
C ALA A 59 15.20 39.24 14.25
N ALA A 60 15.97 38.18 14.54
CA ALA A 60 17.35 38.28 14.98
C ALA A 60 18.25 38.94 13.91
N TRP A 61 18.07 38.56 12.64
CA TRP A 61 18.78 39.18 11.51
C TRP A 61 18.43 40.66 11.32
N HIS A 62 17.15 41.02 11.46
CA HIS A 62 16.71 42.42 11.35
C HIS A 62 17.34 43.30 12.44
N ASN A 63 17.29 42.85 13.69
CA ASN A 63 17.89 43.58 14.82
C ASN A 63 19.41 43.72 14.68
N LEU A 64 20.09 42.67 14.21
CA LEU A 64 21.54 42.73 13.98
C LEU A 64 21.89 43.72 12.86
N SER A 65 21.07 43.80 11.81
CA SER A 65 21.21 44.77 10.73
C SER A 65 21.04 46.21 11.22
N GLU A 66 20.04 46.47 12.06
CA GLU A 66 19.82 47.80 12.65
C GLU A 66 20.99 48.22 13.54
N VAL A 67 21.52 47.29 14.36
CA VAL A 67 22.70 47.55 15.18
C VAL A 67 23.93 47.83 14.32
N HIS A 68 24.11 47.12 13.21
CA HIS A 68 25.21 47.35 12.28
C HIS A 68 25.13 48.74 11.62
N GLN A 69 23.92 49.15 11.23
CA GLN A 69 23.65 50.43 10.59
C GLN A 69 23.83 51.61 11.57
N ALA A 70 23.32 51.49 12.79
CA ALA A 70 23.54 52.47 13.86
C ALA A 70 25.03 52.59 14.24
N LEU A 71 25.78 51.47 14.24
CA LEU A 71 27.23 51.51 14.45
C LEU A 71 27.97 52.25 13.31
N GLY A 72 27.47 52.16 12.08
CA GLY A 72 27.99 52.88 10.92
C GLY A 72 27.79 54.39 11.02
N GLU A 73 26.63 54.83 11.50
CA GLU A 73 26.31 56.26 11.71
C GLU A 73 27.14 56.87 12.85
N VAL A 74 27.36 56.14 13.94
CA VAL A 74 28.23 56.59 15.04
C VAL A 74 29.69 56.76 14.56
N LYS A 75 30.13 55.96 13.58
CA LYS A 75 31.49 56.03 13.02
C LYS A 75 31.75 57.32 12.21
N MET A 76 30.70 57.97 11.68
CA MET A 76 30.81 59.21 10.91
C MET A 76 30.72 60.49 11.76
N ASN A 77 30.24 60.41 13.01
CA ASN A 77 30.07 61.59 13.88
C ASN A 77 31.26 61.87 14.83
N VAL A 78 32.30 61.04 14.82
CA VAL A 78 33.45 61.17 15.75
C VAL A 78 34.61 61.99 15.17
N PHE A 79 34.51 62.50 13.94
CA PHE A 79 35.66 63.11 13.26
C PHE A 79 36.04 64.55 13.66
N HIS A 80 35.33 65.17 14.61
CA HIS A 80 35.68 66.52 15.06
C HIS A 80 35.38 66.75 16.55
N LEU A 81 36.34 66.49 17.45
CA LEU A 81 36.61 67.25 18.70
C LEU A 81 37.76 66.57 19.50
N PRO A 82 38.61 67.32 20.24
CA PRO A 82 39.80 66.79 20.90
C PRO A 82 39.44 66.15 22.25
N VAL A 83 39.02 64.88 22.21
CA VAL A 83 38.95 63.98 23.36
C VAL A 83 39.66 62.67 22.96
N SER A 84 40.89 62.77 22.46
CA SER A 84 41.45 61.69 21.62
C SER A 84 41.95 60.48 22.40
N GLN A 85 42.55 60.65 23.59
CA GLN A 85 43.31 59.54 24.21
C GLN A 85 42.45 58.61 25.08
N GLU A 86 41.60 59.16 25.94
CA GLU A 86 40.69 58.40 26.79
C GLU A 86 39.54 57.79 26.00
N VAL A 87 39.05 58.48 24.95
CA VAL A 87 38.02 57.90 24.05
C VAL A 87 38.63 56.80 23.19
N GLU A 88 39.86 56.94 22.69
CA GLU A 88 40.54 55.83 22.00
C GLU A 88 40.76 54.63 22.91
N LYS A 89 41.10 54.85 24.18
CA LYS A 89 41.25 53.77 25.17
C LYS A 89 39.91 53.07 25.43
N VAL A 90 38.87 53.83 25.71
CA VAL A 90 37.51 53.30 25.97
C VAL A 90 36.95 52.62 24.72
N GLN A 91 37.22 53.15 23.51
CA GLN A 91 36.83 52.49 22.25
C GLN A 91 37.60 51.19 22.01
N ARG A 92 38.87 51.12 22.42
CA ARG A 92 39.69 49.90 22.31
C ARG A 92 39.21 48.82 23.29
N GLU A 93 38.97 49.19 24.55
CA GLU A 93 38.39 48.29 25.56
C GLU A 93 36.97 47.85 25.19
N ALA A 94 36.16 48.73 24.59
CA ALA A 94 34.84 48.38 24.07
C ALA A 94 34.91 47.48 22.82
N ALA A 95 35.92 47.66 21.96
CA ALA A 95 36.14 46.79 20.80
C ALA A 95 36.65 45.40 21.22
N GLU A 96 37.56 45.33 22.19
CA GLU A 96 38.07 44.10 22.78
C GLU A 96 36.95 43.35 23.52
N GLY A 97 36.16 44.04 24.35
CA GLY A 97 35.01 43.44 25.03
C GLY A 97 33.93 42.95 24.05
N LYS A 98 33.72 43.66 22.93
CA LYS A 98 32.79 43.22 21.88
C LYS A 98 33.29 41.98 21.14
N GLU A 99 34.59 41.84 20.95
CA GLU A 99 35.20 40.68 20.30
C GLU A 99 35.25 39.47 21.25
N GLU A 100 35.49 39.68 22.54
CA GLU A 100 35.41 38.65 23.56
C GLU A 100 33.98 38.11 23.69
N HIS A 101 32.98 39.00 23.72
CA HIS A 101 31.58 38.59 23.77
C HIS A 101 31.13 37.92 22.47
N ARG A 102 31.67 38.31 21.32
CA ARG A 102 31.45 37.63 20.03
C ARG A 102 31.99 36.21 20.09
N LYS A 103 33.22 36.01 20.57
CA LYS A 103 33.83 34.68 20.70
C LYS A 103 33.05 33.79 21.68
N GLU A 104 32.67 34.30 22.83
CA GLU A 104 31.83 33.57 23.80
C GLU A 104 30.48 33.17 23.18
N LEU A 105 29.86 34.06 22.40
CA LEU A 105 28.61 33.75 21.71
C LEU A 105 28.82 32.69 20.62
N GLU A 106 29.91 32.77 19.85
CA GLU A 106 30.28 31.76 18.85
C GLU A 106 30.58 30.40 19.48
N ASP A 107 31.26 30.36 20.62
CA ASP A 107 31.55 29.12 21.35
C ASP A 107 30.28 28.51 21.95
N ARG A 108 29.35 29.34 22.45
CA ARG A 108 28.02 28.88 22.92
C ARG A 108 27.14 28.37 21.77
N ILE A 109 27.17 29.03 20.61
CA ILE A 109 26.46 28.57 19.41
C ILE A 109 27.04 27.22 18.96
N ARG A 110 28.36 27.08 18.93
CA ARG A 110 29.04 25.82 18.59
C ARG A 110 28.69 24.70 19.56
N ALA A 111 28.66 24.98 20.86
CA ALA A 111 28.25 24.00 21.87
C ALA A 111 26.78 23.58 21.73
N LEU A 112 25.90 24.48 21.26
CA LEU A 112 24.50 24.15 20.96
C LEU A 112 24.35 23.36 19.65
N GLU A 113 25.16 23.65 18.63
CA GLU A 113 25.22 22.87 17.37
C GLU A 113 25.80 21.47 17.57
N GLU A 114 26.72 21.28 18.52
CA GLU A 114 27.20 19.95 18.92
C GLU A 114 26.13 19.14 19.68
N GLN A 115 25.18 19.82 20.31
CA GLN A 115 24.05 19.21 21.01
C GLN A 115 22.86 18.87 20.10
N ASP A 116 23.04 19.00 18.78
CA ASP A 116 22.01 18.85 17.74
C ASP A 116 21.41 17.42 17.68
N LEU A 117 20.46 17.19 18.59
CA LEU A 117 19.59 16.01 18.67
C LEU A 117 18.73 15.81 17.42
N LEU A 118 18.65 16.79 16.52
CA LEU A 118 17.83 16.72 15.32
C LEU A 118 18.51 15.93 14.19
N LYS A 119 19.83 16.01 14.07
CA LYS A 119 20.62 15.22 13.10
C LYS A 119 20.40 13.70 13.21
N PRO A 120 20.59 13.07 14.38
CA PRO A 120 20.37 11.64 14.52
C PRO A 120 18.89 11.26 14.28
N LEU A 121 17.95 12.14 14.61
CA LEU A 121 16.52 11.90 14.42
C LEU A 121 16.12 11.98 12.93
N LEU A 122 16.70 12.91 12.17
CA LEU A 122 16.56 12.98 10.71
C LEU A 122 17.19 11.76 10.03
N GLN A 123 18.32 11.29 10.54
CA GLN A 123 18.98 10.10 10.02
C GLN A 123 18.14 8.84 10.25
N GLN A 124 17.56 8.69 11.44
CA GLN A 124 16.60 7.63 11.74
C GLN A 124 15.34 7.69 10.86
N LEU A 125 14.84 8.89 10.57
CA LEU A 125 13.70 9.08 9.67
C LEU A 125 14.02 8.64 8.23
N GLU A 126 15.21 8.96 7.73
CA GLU A 126 15.64 8.53 6.40
C GLU A 126 15.87 7.01 6.35
N GLU A 127 16.44 6.42 7.40
CA GLU A 127 16.58 4.96 7.54
C GLU A 127 15.22 4.25 7.53
N MET A 128 14.25 4.72 8.31
CA MET A 128 12.89 4.16 8.32
C MET A 128 12.20 4.29 6.96
N LYS A 129 12.38 5.43 6.28
CA LYS A 129 11.85 5.65 4.93
C LYS A 129 12.48 4.69 3.92
N GLN A 130 13.78 4.42 4.06
CA GLN A 130 14.51 3.50 3.20
C GLN A 130 14.07 2.04 3.42
N GLU A 131 13.86 1.62 4.67
CA GLU A 131 13.29 0.30 5.00
C GLU A 131 11.89 0.11 4.41
N GLN A 132 11.02 1.13 4.54
CA GLN A 132 9.69 1.09 3.96
C GLN A 132 9.75 0.97 2.43
N ASN A 133 10.63 1.72 1.77
CA ASN A 133 10.77 1.68 0.32
C ASN A 133 11.32 0.33 -0.16
N HIS A 134 12.25 -0.27 0.58
CA HIS A 134 12.76 -1.61 0.29
C HIS A 134 11.66 -2.68 0.41
N SER A 135 10.82 -2.57 1.44
CA SER A 135 9.66 -3.46 1.61
C SER A 135 8.64 -3.31 0.48
N LEU A 136 8.37 -2.08 0.02
CA LEU A 136 7.48 -1.82 -1.11
C LEU A 136 7.99 -2.41 -2.43
N VAL A 137 9.29 -2.28 -2.70
CA VAL A 137 9.92 -2.86 -3.90
C VAL A 137 9.81 -4.38 -3.89
N ALA A 138 10.16 -5.03 -2.77
CA ALA A 138 10.06 -6.48 -2.63
C ALA A 138 8.61 -6.99 -2.80
N PHE A 139 7.63 -6.23 -2.29
CA PHE A 139 6.22 -6.56 -2.48
C PHE A 139 5.79 -6.45 -3.95
N ASN A 140 6.20 -5.38 -4.64
CA ASN A 140 5.88 -5.21 -6.06
C ASN A 140 6.55 -6.29 -6.93
N GLU A 141 7.79 -6.68 -6.64
CA GLU A 141 8.47 -7.79 -7.33
C GLU A 141 7.74 -9.13 -7.14
N ALA A 142 7.26 -9.41 -5.92
CA ALA A 142 6.45 -10.59 -5.64
C ALA A 142 5.10 -10.57 -6.38
N LEU A 143 4.48 -9.39 -6.49
CA LEU A 143 3.24 -9.19 -7.24
C LEU A 143 3.45 -9.47 -8.74
N GLU A 144 4.52 -8.93 -9.32
CA GLU A 144 4.89 -9.16 -10.72
C GLU A 144 5.21 -10.64 -11.00
N ALA A 145 5.90 -11.32 -10.07
CA ALA A 145 6.16 -12.76 -10.17
C ALA A 145 4.85 -13.57 -10.15
N MET A 146 3.87 -13.19 -9.33
CA MET A 146 2.54 -13.81 -9.31
C MET A 146 1.74 -13.54 -10.59
N HIS A 147 1.82 -12.35 -11.16
CA HIS A 147 1.18 -12.03 -12.45
C HIS A 147 1.81 -12.79 -13.62
N ASN A 148 3.14 -12.94 -13.65
CA ASN A 148 3.83 -13.74 -14.65
C ASN A 148 3.47 -15.23 -14.51
N LEU A 149 3.36 -15.73 -13.28
CA LEU A 149 2.87 -17.09 -13.02
C LEU A 149 1.45 -17.29 -13.54
N SER A 150 0.56 -16.29 -13.36
CA SER A 150 -0.78 -16.30 -13.97
C SER A 150 -0.72 -16.34 -15.51
N GLY A 151 0.23 -15.65 -16.14
CA GLY A 151 0.46 -15.70 -17.58
C GLY A 151 0.96 -17.05 -18.08
N ILE A 152 1.82 -17.73 -17.30
CA ILE A 152 2.34 -19.07 -17.57
C ILE A 152 1.26 -20.15 -17.36
N LEU A 153 0.38 -19.98 -16.38
CA LEU A 153 -0.75 -20.89 -16.12
C LEU A 153 -1.97 -20.63 -17.01
N CYS A 154 -1.98 -19.55 -17.80
CA CYS A 154 -2.97 -19.38 -18.86
C CYS A 154 -2.64 -20.31 -20.03
N THR A 155 -3.05 -21.57 -19.94
CA THR A 155 -3.21 -22.42 -21.12
C THR A 155 -4.23 -21.74 -22.03
N ARG A 156 -3.75 -21.15 -23.13
CA ARG A 156 -4.63 -20.67 -24.20
C ARG A 156 -5.36 -21.88 -24.77
N CYS A 157 -6.68 -21.80 -24.86
CA CYS A 157 -7.47 -22.85 -25.48
C CYS A 157 -7.10 -23.04 -26.96
N PRO A 158 -7.25 -24.25 -27.51
CA PRO A 158 -7.02 -24.49 -28.93
C PRO A 158 -7.88 -23.57 -29.82
N PRO A 159 -7.45 -23.26 -31.05
CA PRO A 159 -8.25 -22.45 -31.97
C PRO A 159 -9.67 -23.01 -32.15
N GLY A 160 -10.68 -22.13 -32.04
CA GLY A 160 -12.10 -22.52 -32.14
C GLY A 160 -12.73 -22.99 -30.82
N TRP A 161 -11.97 -23.02 -29.72
CA TRP A 161 -12.47 -23.28 -28.37
C TRP A 161 -12.61 -21.97 -27.59
N LEU A 162 -13.62 -21.88 -26.74
CA LEU A 162 -13.84 -20.75 -25.85
C LEU A 162 -13.28 -21.06 -24.47
N GLN A 163 -12.58 -20.09 -23.88
CA GLN A 163 -12.05 -20.23 -22.53
C GLN A 163 -13.03 -19.64 -21.51
N PHE A 164 -13.34 -20.41 -20.47
CA PHE A 164 -13.97 -19.91 -19.26
C PHE A 164 -13.27 -20.50 -18.04
N ALA A 165 -12.83 -19.62 -17.14
CA ALA A 165 -11.90 -19.96 -16.06
C ALA A 165 -10.67 -20.74 -16.57
N ARG A 166 -10.45 -21.97 -16.08
CA ARG A 166 -9.32 -22.84 -16.48
C ARG A 166 -9.72 -23.94 -17.46
N THR A 167 -10.92 -23.85 -18.04
CA THR A 167 -11.51 -24.89 -18.88
C THR A 167 -11.78 -24.35 -20.29
N CYS A 168 -11.64 -25.22 -21.27
CA CYS A 168 -11.90 -24.93 -22.68
C CYS A 168 -13.18 -25.62 -23.14
N TYR A 169 -14.02 -24.89 -23.88
CA TYR A 169 -15.34 -25.35 -24.33
C TYR A 169 -15.43 -25.32 -25.85
N TYR A 170 -15.98 -26.36 -26.43
CA TYR A 170 -16.20 -26.49 -27.87
C TYR A 170 -17.69 -26.67 -28.16
N PHE A 171 -18.23 -25.80 -29.02
CA PHE A 171 -19.61 -25.87 -29.48
C PHE A 171 -19.65 -26.53 -30.86
N SER A 172 -20.18 -27.76 -30.92
CA SER A 172 -20.25 -28.49 -32.18
C SER A 172 -21.17 -27.82 -33.19
N THR A 173 -20.81 -27.87 -34.47
CA THR A 173 -21.60 -27.28 -35.56
C THR A 173 -22.58 -28.28 -36.18
N THR A 174 -22.41 -29.58 -35.90
CA THR A 174 -23.21 -30.65 -36.49
C THR A 174 -24.06 -31.37 -35.43
N PRO A 175 -25.37 -31.57 -35.68
CA PRO A 175 -26.22 -32.31 -34.77
C PRO A 175 -25.82 -33.79 -34.77
N LYS A 176 -25.79 -34.38 -33.58
CA LYS A 176 -25.42 -35.77 -33.33
C LYS A 176 -26.36 -36.35 -32.27
N SER A 177 -26.51 -37.68 -32.23
CA SER A 177 -27.11 -38.32 -31.05
C SER A 177 -26.22 -38.11 -29.82
N TRP A 178 -26.76 -38.26 -28.61
CA TRP A 178 -25.96 -38.09 -27.39
C TRP A 178 -24.72 -38.99 -27.37
N MET A 179 -24.88 -40.26 -27.77
CA MET A 179 -23.78 -41.23 -27.84
C MET A 179 -22.71 -40.81 -28.87
N GLN A 180 -23.12 -40.37 -30.06
CA GLN A 180 -22.20 -39.87 -31.09
C GLN A 180 -21.49 -38.58 -30.64
N ALA A 181 -22.17 -37.71 -29.90
CA ALA A 181 -21.57 -36.47 -29.38
C ALA A 181 -20.52 -36.79 -28.31
N LYS A 182 -20.80 -37.76 -27.43
CA LYS A 182 -19.83 -38.26 -26.44
C LYS A 182 -18.57 -38.81 -27.11
N ASP A 183 -18.73 -39.64 -28.13
CA ASP A 183 -17.59 -40.22 -28.86
C ASP A 183 -16.79 -39.14 -29.59
N SER A 184 -17.46 -38.17 -30.25
CA SER A 184 -16.79 -37.03 -30.89
C SER A 184 -16.03 -36.14 -29.90
N CYS A 185 -16.53 -35.95 -28.67
CA CYS A 185 -15.76 -35.25 -27.63
C CYS A 185 -14.50 -36.02 -27.24
N ALA A 186 -14.59 -37.35 -27.11
CA ALA A 186 -13.45 -38.20 -26.78
C ALA A 186 -12.36 -38.16 -27.86
N GLU A 187 -12.74 -38.13 -29.15
CA GLU A 187 -11.81 -37.95 -30.28
C GLU A 187 -11.03 -36.62 -30.21
N LEU A 188 -11.61 -35.60 -29.57
CA LEU A 188 -10.99 -34.29 -29.34
C LEU A 188 -10.22 -34.22 -28.01
N ASN A 189 -9.97 -35.35 -27.34
CA ASN A 189 -9.40 -35.42 -25.98
C ASN A 189 -10.20 -34.59 -24.95
N ALA A 190 -11.52 -34.58 -25.10
CA ALA A 190 -12.46 -33.88 -24.23
C ALA A 190 -13.63 -34.79 -23.83
N HIS A 191 -14.58 -34.24 -23.09
CA HIS A 191 -15.84 -34.90 -22.75
C HIS A 191 -17.02 -33.93 -22.95
N LEU A 192 -18.24 -34.45 -23.04
CA LEU A 192 -19.43 -33.59 -22.97
C LEU A 192 -19.41 -32.82 -21.63
N VAL A 193 -19.78 -31.56 -21.67
CA VAL A 193 -19.64 -30.63 -20.54
C VAL A 193 -20.37 -31.14 -19.29
N ILE A 194 -19.69 -31.08 -18.16
CA ILE A 194 -20.27 -31.31 -16.83
C ILE A 194 -20.38 -29.94 -16.21
N VAL A 195 -21.59 -29.53 -15.83
CA VAL A 195 -21.82 -28.18 -15.30
C VAL A 195 -21.71 -28.23 -13.78
N ASP A 196 -20.74 -27.52 -13.21
CA ASP A 196 -20.41 -27.57 -11.78
C ASP A 196 -20.75 -26.28 -11.01
N SER A 197 -21.09 -25.21 -11.72
CA SER A 197 -21.33 -23.89 -11.13
C SER A 197 -22.38 -23.07 -11.88
N GLU A 198 -23.04 -22.17 -11.15
CA GLU A 198 -24.03 -21.24 -11.74
C GLU A 198 -23.38 -20.31 -12.78
N GLN A 199 -22.14 -19.92 -12.54
CA GLN A 199 -21.38 -19.05 -13.43
C GLN A 199 -21.02 -19.76 -14.73
N GLU A 200 -20.63 -21.03 -14.67
CA GLU A 200 -20.42 -21.86 -15.86
C GLU A 200 -21.73 -22.03 -16.64
N ASN A 201 -22.84 -22.32 -15.96
CA ASN A 201 -24.15 -22.44 -16.60
C ASN A 201 -24.54 -21.14 -17.34
N LYS A 202 -24.35 -19.98 -16.71
CA LYS A 202 -24.58 -18.66 -17.33
C LYS A 202 -23.67 -18.43 -18.53
N PHE A 203 -22.39 -18.78 -18.42
CA PHE A 203 -21.44 -18.68 -19.52
C PHE A 203 -21.91 -19.52 -20.72
N LEU A 204 -22.26 -20.79 -20.52
CA LEU A 204 -22.74 -21.68 -21.57
C LEU A 204 -24.03 -21.15 -22.20
N ALA A 205 -25.01 -20.73 -21.39
CA ALA A 205 -26.28 -20.18 -21.87
C ALA A 205 -26.08 -18.95 -22.78
N ASN A 206 -25.15 -18.07 -22.44
CA ASN A 206 -24.84 -16.87 -23.23
C ASN A 206 -24.22 -17.18 -24.61
N GLN A 207 -23.62 -18.36 -24.81
CA GLN A 207 -23.04 -18.77 -26.10
C GLN A 207 -24.07 -19.44 -27.02
N ILE A 208 -25.25 -19.80 -26.51
CA ILE A 208 -26.27 -20.52 -27.26
C ILE A 208 -27.23 -19.50 -27.88
N MET A 209 -27.24 -19.43 -29.21
CA MET A 209 -28.27 -18.68 -29.95
C MET A 209 -29.63 -19.38 -29.85
N GLU A 210 -30.72 -18.61 -29.84
CA GLU A 210 -32.11 -19.01 -29.48
C GLU A 210 -32.66 -20.28 -30.16
N ASN A 211 -32.05 -20.79 -31.24
CA ASN A 211 -32.52 -21.97 -31.98
C ASN A 211 -31.54 -23.18 -31.98
N ARG A 212 -30.50 -23.20 -31.14
CA ARG A 212 -29.57 -24.35 -31.06
C ARG A 212 -29.70 -25.08 -29.73
N VAL A 213 -29.69 -26.42 -29.80
CA VAL A 213 -29.67 -27.30 -28.63
C VAL A 213 -28.35 -28.06 -28.63
N PHE A 214 -27.72 -28.17 -27.46
CA PHE A 214 -26.45 -28.86 -27.28
C PHE A 214 -26.58 -29.96 -26.23
N TRP A 215 -25.92 -31.09 -26.47
CA TRP A 215 -25.83 -32.16 -25.49
C TRP A 215 -24.87 -31.78 -24.36
N LEU A 216 -25.30 -32.02 -23.13
CA LEU A 216 -24.45 -31.97 -21.95
C LEU A 216 -24.04 -33.39 -21.55
N GLY A 217 -23.06 -33.50 -20.66
CA GLY A 217 -22.59 -34.78 -20.11
C GLY A 217 -23.53 -35.41 -19.09
N LEU A 218 -24.83 -35.10 -19.15
CA LEU A 218 -25.85 -35.66 -18.26
C LEU A 218 -26.58 -36.81 -18.97
N ALA A 219 -26.69 -37.96 -18.32
CA ALA A 219 -27.40 -39.13 -18.83
C ALA A 219 -28.00 -39.96 -17.70
N ASP A 220 -29.06 -40.70 -18.00
CA ASP A 220 -29.75 -41.65 -17.13
C ASP A 220 -29.62 -43.10 -17.62
N SER A 221 -28.59 -43.37 -18.44
CA SER A 221 -28.39 -44.66 -19.12
C SER A 221 -28.28 -45.87 -18.19
N HIS A 222 -28.00 -45.67 -16.90
CA HIS A 222 -27.93 -46.75 -15.91
C HIS A 222 -29.32 -47.12 -15.37
N ARG A 223 -30.17 -46.13 -15.12
CA ARG A 223 -31.53 -46.30 -14.61
C ARG A 223 -32.36 -45.09 -14.97
N GLU A 224 -33.42 -45.31 -15.74
CA GLU A 224 -34.38 -44.28 -16.13
C GLU A 224 -34.83 -43.47 -14.90
N GLY A 225 -34.73 -42.14 -15.00
CA GLY A 225 -35.07 -41.21 -13.91
C GLY A 225 -33.93 -40.93 -12.91
N GLU A 226 -32.80 -41.65 -12.98
CA GLU A 226 -31.59 -41.36 -12.19
C GLU A 226 -30.52 -40.70 -13.06
N TRP A 227 -30.58 -39.38 -13.15
CA TRP A 227 -29.64 -38.58 -13.93
C TRP A 227 -28.26 -38.49 -13.25
N GLN A 228 -27.22 -38.79 -14.03
CA GLN A 228 -25.83 -38.76 -13.61
C GLN A 228 -24.98 -38.01 -14.63
N TRP A 229 -24.00 -37.25 -14.14
CA TRP A 229 -22.98 -36.63 -14.96
C TRP A 229 -21.95 -37.67 -15.42
N LEU A 230 -21.19 -37.36 -16.48
CA LEU A 230 -20.13 -38.22 -17.04
C LEU A 230 -18.96 -38.56 -16.08
N GLY A 231 -19.00 -38.13 -14.81
CA GLY A 231 -18.08 -38.55 -13.74
C GLY A 231 -18.73 -39.43 -12.66
N GLY A 232 -19.98 -39.87 -12.86
CA GLY A 232 -20.75 -40.66 -11.89
C GLY A 232 -21.39 -39.84 -10.76
N ALA A 233 -21.22 -38.51 -10.76
CA ALA A 233 -21.87 -37.63 -9.81
C ALA A 233 -23.38 -37.56 -10.11
N PRO A 234 -24.28 -37.73 -9.11
CA PRO A 234 -25.71 -37.57 -9.31
C PRO A 234 -26.05 -36.11 -9.62
N LEU A 235 -27.14 -35.89 -10.35
CA LEU A 235 -27.69 -34.54 -10.53
C LEU A 235 -28.16 -33.99 -9.18
N ALA A 236 -27.47 -32.97 -8.65
CA ALA A 236 -27.91 -32.20 -7.51
C ALA A 236 -28.61 -30.92 -7.99
N LEU A 237 -29.91 -30.81 -7.74
CA LEU A 237 -30.64 -29.55 -7.91
C LEU A 237 -30.43 -28.74 -6.62
N ALA A 238 -29.60 -27.71 -6.68
CA ALA A 238 -29.44 -26.73 -5.60
C ALA A 238 -30.47 -25.59 -5.76
#